data_AF-A0A6G4J636-F1
#
_entry.id   AF-A0A6G4J636-F1
#
_cell.length_a   1.000
_cell.length_b   1.000
_cell.length_c   1.000
_cell.angle_alpha   90.00
_cell.angle_beta   90.00
_cell.angle_gamma   90.00
#
_symmetry.space_group_name_H-M   'P 1'
#
loop_
_entity.id
_entity.type
_entity.pdbx_description
1 polymer ?
#
loop_
_entity_poly.entity_id
_entity_poly.type
_entity_poly.pdbx_seq_one_letter_code
_entity_poly.pdbx_strand_id
1 'polypeptide(L)'
;FESYQRYFNQKGSNEIMQRLGRAFALLQVTGEVLNDIDGFEHDHFKIIEQAYDSMVKNNKTIDKPKQLLEELLQYLDANRNNIAGDGYSSVKNGDIKAIYKR
;
A
#
# COMPACT_ATOMS: atom_id res chain seq x y z
N PHE A 1 14.70 -13.22 -14.59
CA PHE A 1 13.42 -13.08 -13.86
C PHE A 1 13.61 -13.02 -12.33
N GLU A 2 14.13 -14.07 -11.67
CA GLU A 2 14.23 -14.07 -10.18
C GLU A 2 15.09 -12.92 -9.62
N SER A 3 16.15 -12.53 -10.32
CA SER A 3 16.99 -11.36 -10.00
C SER A 3 16.18 -10.07 -9.96
N TYR A 4 15.37 -9.81 -11.00
CA TYR A 4 14.50 -8.63 -11.07
C TYR A 4 13.38 -8.67 -10.04
N GLN A 5 12.84 -9.86 -9.75
CA GLN A 5 11.84 -10.00 -8.70
C GLN A 5 12.43 -9.61 -7.33
N ARG A 6 13.64 -10.07 -7.01
CA ARG A 6 14.32 -9.65 -5.76
C ARG A 6 14.59 -8.15 -5.74
N TYR A 7 15.05 -7.58 -6.85
CA TYR A 7 15.33 -6.15 -6.98
C TYR A 7 14.09 -5.28 -6.68
N PHE A 8 12.95 -5.55 -7.33
CA PHE A 8 11.73 -4.78 -7.08
C PHE A 8 11.11 -5.08 -5.70
N ASN A 9 11.19 -6.31 -5.22
CA ASN A 9 10.67 -6.65 -3.89
C ASN A 9 11.45 -5.99 -2.75
N GLN A 10 12.78 -5.84 -2.89
CA GLN A 10 13.62 -5.13 -1.92
C GLN A 10 13.33 -3.62 -1.91
N LYS A 11 12.93 -3.04 -3.04
CA LYS A 11 12.47 -1.65 -3.12
C LYS A 11 11.06 -1.43 -2.53
N GLY A 12 10.29 -2.49 -2.30
CA GLY A 12 8.91 -2.41 -1.83
C GLY A 12 8.78 -2.37 -0.31
N SER A 13 8.13 -1.33 0.23
CA SER A 13 7.95 -1.14 1.69
C SER A 13 6.75 -1.87 2.30
N ASN A 14 5.87 -2.46 1.48
CA ASN A 14 4.67 -3.17 1.94
C ASN A 14 4.32 -4.37 1.04
N GLU A 15 3.41 -5.22 1.49
CA GLU A 15 3.01 -6.46 0.80
C GLU A 15 2.45 -6.20 -0.62
N ILE A 16 1.77 -5.07 -0.81
CA ILE A 16 1.24 -4.66 -2.12
C ILE A 16 2.39 -4.34 -3.08
N MET A 17 3.42 -3.63 -2.62
CA MET A 17 4.62 -3.34 -3.40
C MET A 17 5.40 -4.61 -3.74
N GLN A 18 5.49 -5.57 -2.82
CA GLN A 18 6.09 -6.87 -3.08
C GLN A 18 5.30 -7.69 -4.11
N ARG A 19 3.97 -7.59 -4.12
CA ARG A 19 3.13 -8.20 -5.17
C ARG A 19 3.34 -7.54 -6.53
N LEU A 20 3.47 -6.22 -6.57
CA LEU A 20 3.72 -5.46 -7.80
C LEU A 20 5.14 -5.69 -8.34
N GLY A 21 6.11 -5.96 -7.48
CA GLY A 21 7.49 -6.26 -7.89
C GLY A 21 7.60 -7.45 -8.85
N ARG A 22 6.72 -8.46 -8.75
CA ARG A 22 6.63 -9.55 -9.74
C ARG A 22 6.19 -9.07 -11.12
N ALA A 23 5.23 -8.15 -11.20
CA ALA A 23 4.74 -7.61 -12.47
C ALA A 23 5.84 -6.78 -13.16
N PHE A 24 6.57 -5.96 -12.41
CA PHE A 24 7.70 -5.19 -12.93
C PHE A 24 8.89 -6.08 -13.32
N ALA A 25 9.13 -7.18 -12.60
CA ALA A 25 10.13 -8.17 -13.00
C ALA A 25 9.79 -8.83 -14.33
N LEU A 26 8.51 -9.07 -14.61
CA LEU A 26 8.07 -9.60 -15.91
C LEU A 26 8.28 -8.56 -17.02
N LEU A 27 7.86 -7.31 -16.80
CA LEU A 27 8.10 -6.22 -17.76
C LEU A 27 9.59 -6.06 -18.08
N GLN A 28 10.45 -6.20 -17.07
CA GLN A 28 11.90 -6.10 -17.24
C GLN A 28 12.45 -7.20 -18.15
N VAL A 29 12.04 -8.45 -17.90
CA VAL A 29 12.42 -9.59 -18.77
C VAL A 29 11.88 -9.41 -20.18
N THR A 30 10.65 -8.93 -20.34
CA THR A 30 10.08 -8.67 -21.66
C THR A 30 10.85 -7.56 -22.39
N GLY A 31 11.21 -6.47 -21.69
CA GLY A 31 12.01 -5.40 -22.26
C GLY A 31 13.40 -5.85 -22.69
N GLU A 32 14.02 -6.75 -21.91
CA GLU A 32 15.30 -7.38 -22.25
C GLU A 32 15.18 -8.22 -23.53
N VAL A 33 14.17 -9.10 -23.62
CA VAL A 33 13.92 -9.93 -24.81
C VAL A 33 13.58 -9.08 -26.04
N LEU A 34 12.82 -8.00 -25.87
CA LEU A 34 12.50 -7.09 -26.97
C LEU A 34 13.73 -6.34 -27.48
N ASN A 35 14.70 -6.05 -26.61
CA ASN A 35 15.95 -5.39 -26.98
C ASN A 35 16.85 -6.28 -27.86
N ASP A 36 16.63 -7.59 -27.89
CA ASP A 36 17.32 -8.50 -28.80
C ASP A 36 16.76 -8.43 -30.24
N ILE A 37 15.69 -7.66 -30.48
CA ILE A 37 15.11 -7.45 -31.81
C ILE A 37 15.81 -6.28 -32.49
N ASP A 38 16.36 -6.53 -33.68
CA ASP A 38 17.00 -5.50 -34.51
C ASP A 38 16.10 -4.27 -34.71
N GLY A 39 16.63 -3.09 -34.35
CA GLY A 39 15.93 -1.81 -34.44
C GLY A 39 15.07 -1.46 -33.22
N PHE A 40 15.00 -2.32 -32.21
CA PHE A 40 14.38 -2.01 -30.92
C PHE A 40 15.47 -1.75 -29.87
N GLU A 41 16.18 -0.63 -29.97
CA GLU A 41 17.17 -0.23 -28.97
C GLU A 41 16.55 0.80 -28.01
N HIS A 42 16.03 0.31 -26.88
CA HIS A 42 15.54 1.17 -25.81
C HIS A 42 16.21 0.84 -24.49
N ASP A 43 16.43 1.85 -23.66
CA ASP A 43 16.84 1.66 -22.27
C ASP A 43 15.63 1.20 -21.43
N HIS A 44 15.28 -0.07 -21.60
CA HIS A 44 14.13 -0.69 -20.94
C HIS A 44 14.28 -0.66 -19.41
N PHE A 45 15.50 -0.75 -18.88
CA PHE A 45 15.79 -0.56 -17.46
C PHE A 45 15.32 0.80 -16.97
N LYS A 46 15.75 1.88 -17.62
CA LYS A 46 15.38 3.23 -17.22
C LYS A 46 13.88 3.49 -17.33
N ILE A 47 13.24 3.03 -18.40
CA ILE A 47 11.80 3.22 -18.61
C ILE A 47 10.98 2.51 -17.51
N ILE A 48 11.34 1.26 -17.21
CA ILE A 48 10.62 0.43 -16.24
C ILE A 48 10.92 0.91 -14.81
N GLU A 49 12.15 1.33 -14.52
CA GLU A 49 12.50 1.92 -13.22
C GLU A 49 11.74 3.24 -12.98
N GLN A 50 11.65 4.12 -13.98
CA GLN A 50 10.86 5.35 -13.86
C GLN A 50 9.38 5.07 -13.63
N ALA A 51 8.82 4.07 -14.32
CA ALA A 51 7.43 3.66 -14.10
C ALA A 51 7.22 3.09 -12.69
N TYR A 52 8.17 2.28 -12.20
CA TYR A 52 8.14 1.73 -10.85
C TYR A 52 8.20 2.84 -9.80
N ASP A 53 9.16 3.76 -9.91
CA ASP A 53 9.35 4.86 -8.94
C ASP A 53 8.15 5.82 -8.95
N SER A 54 7.59 6.11 -10.13
CA SER A 54 6.36 6.90 -10.25
C SER A 54 5.18 6.21 -9.56
N MET A 55 5.03 4.91 -9.75
CA MET A 55 3.99 4.13 -9.08
C MET A 55 4.20 4.14 -7.56
N VAL A 56 5.42 3.92 -7.06
CA VAL A 56 5.72 3.97 -5.62
C VAL A 56 5.37 5.33 -5.03
N LYS A 57 5.79 6.42 -5.68
CA LYS A 57 5.50 7.79 -5.24
C LYS A 57 4.00 8.11 -5.24
N ASN A 58 3.26 7.60 -6.23
CA ASN A 58 1.83 7.87 -6.37
C ASN A 58 0.95 6.88 -5.60
N ASN A 59 1.49 5.79 -5.06
CA ASN A 59 0.69 4.80 -4.36
C ASN A 59 0.29 5.27 -2.95
N LYS A 60 -0.85 5.96 -2.88
CA LYS A 60 -1.55 6.36 -1.64
C LYS A 60 -2.08 5.19 -0.81
N THR A 61 -1.83 3.94 -1.20
CA THR A 61 -2.28 2.78 -0.41
C THR A 61 -1.55 2.68 0.93
N ILE A 62 -0.38 3.31 1.10
CA ILE A 62 0.25 3.53 2.42
C ILE A 62 -0.63 4.40 3.32
N ASP A 63 -1.33 5.38 2.73
CA ASP A 63 -2.20 6.28 3.48
C ASP A 63 -3.57 5.66 3.76
N LYS A 64 -4.04 4.64 3.02
CA LYS A 64 -5.38 4.08 3.25
C LYS A 64 -5.59 3.51 4.66
N PRO A 65 -4.68 2.69 5.24
CA PRO A 65 -4.81 2.25 6.62
C PRO A 65 -4.76 3.40 7.62
N LYS A 66 -3.92 4.41 7.36
CA LYS A 66 -3.80 5.60 8.20
C LYS A 66 -5.06 6.47 8.13
N GLN A 67 -5.59 6.68 6.94
CA GLN A 67 -6.83 7.39 6.67
C GLN A 67 -8.03 6.66 7.30
N LEU A 68 -8.09 5.33 7.19
CA LEU A 68 -9.11 4.53 7.88
C LEU A 68 -9.00 4.67 9.41
N LEU A 69 -7.79 4.69 9.95
CA LEU A 69 -7.57 4.92 11.38
C LEU A 69 -8.02 6.33 11.79
N GLU A 70 -7.70 7.36 11.01
CA GLU A 70 -8.14 8.74 11.24
C GLU A 70 -9.66 8.86 11.18
N GLU A 71 -10.30 8.25 10.19
CA GLU A 71 -11.77 8.18 10.05
C GLU A 71 -12.41 7.46 11.25
N LEU A 72 -11.82 6.36 11.71
CA LEU A 72 -12.30 5.61 12.86
C LEU A 72 -12.15 6.42 14.15
N LEU A 73 -11.02 7.11 14.35
CA LEU A 73 -10.82 7.98 15.51
C LEU A 73 -11.79 9.16 15.52
N GLN A 74 -12.03 9.80 14.38
CA GLN A 74 -13.04 10.86 14.25
C GLN A 74 -14.45 10.34 14.53
N TYR A 75 -14.78 9.15 14.02
CA TYR A 75 -16.06 8.50 14.30
C TYR A 75 -16.25 8.23 15.80
N LEU A 76 -15.22 7.73 16.49
CA LEU A 76 -15.28 7.48 17.93
C LEU A 76 -15.41 8.77 18.73
N ASP A 77 -14.68 9.82 18.37
CA ASP A 77 -14.78 11.12 19.03
C ASP A 77 -16.19 11.72 18.89
N ALA A 78 -16.78 11.65 17.69
CA ALA A 78 -18.16 12.08 17.44
C ALA A 78 -19.21 11.25 18.23
N ASN A 79 -18.90 9.99 18.55
CA ASN A 79 -19.79 9.05 19.25
C ASN A 79 -19.31 8.76 20.68
N ARG A 80 -18.61 9.70 21.34
CA ARG A 80 -18.00 9.50 22.66
C ARG A 80 -18.97 9.03 23.75
N ASN A 81 -20.24 9.46 23.66
CA ASN A 81 -21.31 9.07 24.58
C ASN A 81 -21.77 7.62 24.41
N ASN A 82 -21.33 6.95 23.34
CA ASN A 82 -21.63 5.57 22.99
C ASN A 82 -20.39 4.65 23.11
N ILE A 83 -19.36 5.11 23.83
CA ILE A 83 -18.18 4.32 24.21
C ILE A 83 -18.35 3.83 25.65
N ALA A 84 -18.17 2.54 25.89
CA ALA A 84 -18.24 1.92 27.22
C ALA A 84 -16.84 1.47 27.69
N GLY A 85 -16.65 1.25 29.00
CA GLY A 85 -15.41 0.66 29.54
C GLY A 85 -14.72 1.51 30.62
N ASP A 86 -13.46 1.20 30.92
CA ASP A 86 -12.75 1.80 32.06
C ASP A 86 -12.58 3.32 31.91
N GLY A 87 -13.16 4.09 32.84
CA GLY A 87 -13.13 5.56 32.77
C GLY A 87 -14.19 6.18 31.84
N TYR A 88 -15.09 5.37 31.26
CA TYR A 88 -16.26 5.81 30.51
C TYR A 88 -17.55 5.42 31.25
N SER A 89 -18.59 6.23 31.14
CA SER A 89 -19.91 5.92 31.70
C SER A 89 -20.59 4.82 30.88
N SER A 90 -21.49 4.05 31.51
CA SER A 90 -22.30 3.08 30.79
C SER A 90 -23.19 3.79 29.76
N VAL A 91 -23.18 3.29 28.52
CA VAL A 91 -24.03 3.80 27.44
C VAL A 91 -25.49 3.54 27.80
N LYS A 92 -26.25 4.63 28.02
CA LYS A 92 -27.65 4.54 28.49
C LYS A 92 -28.67 4.46 27.36
N ASN A 93 -28.35 5.00 26.19
CA ASN A 93 -29.23 5.05 25.02
C ASN A 93 -28.43 4.79 23.73
N GLY A 94 -28.95 3.92 22.86
CA GLY A 94 -28.32 3.54 21.59
C GLY A 94 -27.30 2.42 21.70
N ASP A 95 -26.73 2.01 20.55
CA ASP A 95 -25.76 0.92 20.48
C ASP A 95 -24.38 1.34 21.00
N ILE A 96 -23.67 0.38 21.60
CA ILE A 96 -22.26 0.53 21.94
C ILE A 96 -21.44 0.53 20.65
N LYS A 97 -20.67 1.59 20.42
CA LYS A 97 -19.82 1.74 19.22
C LYS A 97 -18.38 1.27 19.45
N ALA A 98 -17.90 1.30 20.69
CA ALA A 98 -16.59 0.77 21.08
C ALA A 98 -16.53 0.46 22.58
N ILE A 99 -15.58 -0.41 22.95
CA ILE A 99 -15.28 -0.74 24.35
C ILE A 99 -13.81 -0.40 24.61
N TYR A 100 -13.57 0.52 25.54
CA TYR A 100 -12.23 0.85 26.01
C TYR A 100 -11.83 -0.10 27.14
N LYS A 101 -10.72 -0.81 26.94
CA LYS A 101 -10.14 -1.73 27.92
C LYS A 101 -8.68 -1.34 28.13
N ARG A 102 -8.29 -1.18 29.39
CA ARG A 102 -6.94 -0.78 29.79
C ARG A 102 -5.93 -1.93 29.66
#